data_AF-A0A2J6WKH2-F1
#
_entry.id   AF-A0A2J6WKH2-F1
#
_cell.length_a   1.000
_cell.length_b   1.000
_cell.length_c   1.000
_cell.angle_alpha   90.00
_cell.angle_beta   90.00
_cell.angle_gamma   90.00
#
_symmetry.space_group_name_H-M   'P 1'
#
loop_
_entity.id
_entity.type
_entity.pdbx_description
1 polymer ?
#
loop_
_entity_poly.entity_id
_entity_poly.type
_entity_poly.pdbx_seq_one_letter_code
_entity_poly.pdbx_strand_id
1 'polypeptide(L)'
;MKEFHIISTGNSLLTNAQKAGVFPERKTSEEDYWRSLLENPQEINRLVEFLKSAPYKHSAEMNTFLRITQGKPKELIEVYLFGTKTASNELCRVAIEKFLKDSGYAIYTPYEISGYFWEAKYYDTSYALDRFKLGISELVDRLIYIAKKKQKENYKVFFNPTGGLKAHVIATALVGIITDCEIYYMNEEFHEVVFLPKLFYIPKGKELELLKKLSSKRVVRYEEYEILEKEYSEEIERLEIYGLIGRLPDEFQKTLWITNKGLLFIHEQS
;
A
#
# COMPACT_ATOMS: atom_id res chain seq x y z
N MET A 1 -15.41 12.72 -8.52
CA MET A 1 -13.93 12.62 -8.55
C MET A 1 -13.58 11.18 -8.87
N LYS A 2 -12.56 10.92 -9.70
CA LYS A 2 -12.15 9.56 -10.03
C LYS A 2 -11.31 8.97 -8.90
N GLU A 3 -11.47 7.68 -8.63
CA GLU A 3 -10.76 6.95 -7.58
C GLU A 3 -9.91 5.83 -8.20
N PHE A 4 -8.71 5.63 -7.67
CA PHE A 4 -7.80 4.55 -8.06
C PHE A 4 -7.38 3.76 -6.84
N HIS A 5 -7.78 2.49 -6.77
CA HIS A 5 -7.54 1.61 -5.63
C HIS A 5 -6.45 0.60 -5.94
N ILE A 6 -5.32 0.69 -5.24
CA ILE A 6 -4.23 -0.29 -5.32
C ILE A 6 -4.42 -1.30 -4.19
N ILE A 7 -4.71 -2.55 -4.53
CA ILE A 7 -5.09 -3.59 -3.57
C ILE A 7 -4.09 -4.75 -3.65
N SER A 8 -3.50 -5.08 -2.51
CA SER A 8 -2.69 -6.28 -2.35
C SER A 8 -3.58 -7.51 -2.19
N THR A 9 -3.34 -8.55 -2.97
CA THR A 9 -4.08 -9.81 -2.89
C THR A 9 -3.36 -10.80 -2.01
N GLY A 10 -4.08 -11.41 -1.08
CA GLY A 10 -3.65 -12.53 -0.26
C GLY A 10 -4.35 -13.83 -0.65
N ASN A 11 -4.36 -14.79 0.27
CA ASN A 11 -5.01 -16.10 0.11
C ASN A 11 -6.29 -16.24 0.95
N SER A 12 -6.82 -15.12 1.47
CA SER A 12 -8.00 -15.13 2.37
C SER A 12 -9.21 -15.80 1.72
N LEU A 13 -9.41 -15.56 0.41
CA LEU A 13 -10.46 -16.17 -0.39
C LEU A 13 -10.36 -17.69 -0.43
N LEU A 14 -9.17 -18.23 -0.72
CA LEU A 14 -8.93 -19.67 -0.70
C LEU A 14 -9.09 -20.26 0.69
N THR A 15 -8.53 -19.62 1.72
CA THR A 15 -8.68 -20.09 3.11
C THR A 15 -10.15 -20.17 3.51
N ASN A 16 -10.96 -19.19 3.14
CA ASN A 16 -12.39 -19.19 3.44
C ASN A 16 -13.15 -20.23 2.60
N ALA A 17 -12.77 -20.43 1.33
CA ALA A 17 -13.35 -21.46 0.47
C ALA A 17 -13.06 -22.87 1.00
N GLN A 18 -11.87 -23.11 1.54
CA GLN A 18 -11.51 -24.38 2.19
C GLN A 18 -12.32 -24.61 3.46
N LYS A 19 -12.43 -23.60 4.33
CA LYS A 19 -13.28 -23.67 5.54
C LYS A 19 -14.76 -23.92 5.23
N ALA A 20 -15.24 -23.45 4.08
CA ALA A 20 -16.60 -23.68 3.61
C ALA A 20 -16.80 -25.02 2.86
N GLY A 21 -15.75 -25.84 2.73
CA GLY A 21 -15.80 -27.12 2.02
C GLY A 21 -15.88 -27.01 0.50
N VAL A 22 -15.65 -25.82 -0.07
CA VAL A 22 -15.60 -25.63 -1.54
C VAL A 22 -14.34 -26.28 -2.12
N PHE A 23 -13.23 -26.16 -1.41
CA PHE A 23 -11.97 -26.83 -1.77
C PHE A 23 -11.46 -27.66 -0.59
N PRO A 24 -10.71 -28.74 -0.84
CA PRO A 24 -10.06 -29.50 0.23
C PRO A 24 -9.04 -28.64 0.98
N GLU A 25 -8.84 -28.94 2.26
CA GLU A 25 -7.79 -28.33 3.06
C GLU A 25 -6.41 -28.72 2.52
N ARG A 26 -5.63 -27.69 2.17
CA ARG A 26 -4.34 -27.73 1.47
C ARG A 26 -3.54 -26.52 1.89
N LYS A 27 -2.23 -26.68 2.03
CA LYS A 27 -1.33 -25.56 2.32
C LYS A 27 -1.23 -24.67 1.09
N THR A 28 -1.17 -23.35 1.28
CA THR A 28 -1.01 -22.38 0.18
C THR A 28 0.32 -22.55 -0.57
N SER A 29 1.29 -23.24 0.03
CA SER A 29 2.59 -23.60 -0.57
C SER A 29 2.57 -24.85 -1.46
N GLU A 30 1.45 -25.58 -1.54
CA GLU A 30 1.27 -26.72 -2.44
C GLU A 30 1.04 -26.24 -3.89
N GLU A 31 2.06 -25.63 -4.48
CA GLU A 31 2.00 -24.94 -5.78
C GLU A 31 1.41 -25.79 -6.92
N ASP A 32 1.79 -27.06 -7.03
CA ASP A 32 1.34 -27.92 -8.13
C ASP A 32 -0.18 -28.16 -8.08
N TYR A 33 -0.72 -28.32 -6.87
CA TYR A 33 -2.17 -28.46 -6.66
C TYR A 33 -2.90 -27.19 -7.10
N TRP A 34 -2.48 -26.03 -6.59
CA TRP A 34 -3.12 -24.76 -6.94
C TRP A 34 -2.98 -24.42 -8.42
N ARG A 35 -1.86 -24.79 -9.04
CA ARG A 35 -1.63 -24.61 -10.48
C ARG A 35 -2.62 -25.42 -11.31
N SER A 36 -2.87 -26.68 -10.93
CA SER A 36 -3.88 -27.51 -11.62
C SER A 36 -5.29 -26.92 -11.55
N LEU A 37 -5.64 -26.24 -10.45
CA LEU A 37 -6.92 -25.53 -10.34
C LEU A 37 -6.94 -24.24 -11.18
N LEU A 38 -5.82 -23.51 -11.21
CA LEU A 38 -5.67 -22.30 -12.01
C LEU A 38 -5.77 -22.57 -13.52
N GLU A 39 -5.32 -23.74 -13.97
CA GLU A 39 -5.44 -24.19 -15.37
C GLU A 39 -6.84 -24.71 -15.72
N ASN A 40 -7.74 -24.81 -14.73
CA ASN A 40 -9.09 -25.33 -14.89
C ASN A 40 -10.15 -24.20 -14.77
N PRO A 41 -10.75 -23.75 -15.90
CA PRO A 41 -11.74 -22.67 -15.89
C PRO A 41 -12.97 -22.94 -15.00
N GLN A 42 -13.37 -24.20 -14.83
CA GLN A 42 -14.50 -24.60 -14.00
C GLN A 42 -14.20 -24.35 -12.52
N GLU A 43 -12.97 -24.62 -12.08
CA GLU A 43 -12.55 -24.38 -10.69
C GLU A 43 -12.37 -22.88 -10.41
N ILE A 44 -11.87 -22.11 -11.37
CA ILE A 44 -11.87 -20.65 -11.28
C ILE A 44 -13.31 -20.14 -11.11
N ASN A 45 -14.24 -20.59 -11.98
CA ASN A 45 -15.63 -20.17 -11.90
C ASN A 45 -16.26 -20.57 -10.57
N ARG A 46 -15.95 -21.76 -10.04
CA ARG A 46 -16.41 -22.20 -8.73
C ARG A 46 -15.96 -21.25 -7.62
N LEU A 47 -14.71 -20.80 -7.65
CA LEU A 47 -14.20 -19.81 -6.68
C LEU A 47 -14.84 -18.43 -6.85
N VAL A 48 -15.12 -18.02 -8.09
CA VAL A 48 -15.82 -16.76 -8.40
C VAL A 48 -17.26 -16.79 -7.87
N GLU A 49 -17.99 -17.88 -8.10
CA GLU A 49 -19.37 -18.03 -7.59
C GLU A 49 -19.39 -18.11 -6.05
N PHE A 50 -18.40 -18.78 -5.46
CA PHE A 50 -18.21 -18.71 -4.00
C PHE A 50 -18.00 -17.26 -3.54
N LEU A 51 -17.12 -16.50 -4.17
CA LEU A 51 -16.90 -15.09 -3.83
C LEU A 51 -18.19 -14.26 -3.97
N LYS A 52 -18.93 -14.41 -5.08
CA LYS A 52 -20.20 -13.70 -5.35
C LYS A 52 -21.26 -13.95 -4.27
N SER A 53 -21.31 -15.15 -3.70
CA SER A 53 -22.33 -15.52 -2.71
C SER A 53 -22.27 -14.69 -1.42
N ALA A 54 -21.09 -14.25 -0.99
CA ALA A 54 -20.91 -13.37 0.17
C ALA A 54 -19.55 -12.64 0.12
N PRO A 55 -19.39 -11.61 -0.74
CA PRO A 55 -18.07 -11.04 -1.04
C PRO A 55 -17.39 -10.40 0.17
N TYR A 56 -18.17 -9.74 1.05
CA TYR A 56 -17.65 -9.16 2.30
C TYR A 56 -17.14 -10.21 3.30
N LYS A 57 -17.64 -11.44 3.23
CA LYS A 57 -17.25 -12.53 4.13
C LYS A 57 -16.12 -13.37 3.55
N HIS A 58 -16.16 -13.59 2.24
CA HIS A 58 -15.30 -14.58 1.60
C HIS A 58 -13.93 -14.03 1.22
N SER A 59 -13.75 -12.73 1.02
CA SER A 59 -12.43 -12.12 0.76
C SER A 59 -12.20 -10.91 1.66
N ALA A 60 -11.05 -10.87 2.32
CA ALA A 60 -10.64 -9.73 3.13
C ALA A 60 -10.46 -8.46 2.28
N GLU A 61 -9.93 -8.63 1.06
CA GLU A 61 -9.75 -7.57 0.07
C GLU A 61 -11.10 -6.98 -0.37
N MET A 62 -12.09 -7.83 -0.64
CA MET A 62 -13.44 -7.37 -1.00
C MET A 62 -14.19 -6.79 0.19
N ASN A 63 -14.00 -7.32 1.39
CA ASN A 63 -14.60 -6.76 2.60
C ASN A 63 -14.25 -5.28 2.78
N THR A 64 -12.97 -4.92 2.65
CA THR A 64 -12.54 -3.52 2.80
C THR A 64 -12.88 -2.68 1.58
N PHE A 65 -12.59 -3.17 0.38
CA PHE A 65 -12.82 -2.43 -0.86
C PHE A 65 -14.30 -2.08 -1.08
N LEU A 66 -15.21 -3.06 -0.91
CA LEU A 66 -16.63 -2.85 -1.17
C LEU A 66 -17.28 -1.93 -0.12
N ARG A 67 -16.76 -1.87 1.12
CA ARG A 67 -17.22 -0.90 2.12
C ARG A 67 -16.83 0.53 1.75
N ILE A 68 -15.60 0.73 1.27
CA ILE A 68 -15.12 2.06 0.87
C ILE A 68 -15.79 2.58 -0.41
N THR A 69 -16.15 1.67 -1.32
CA THR A 69 -16.73 2.03 -2.62
C THR A 69 -18.25 1.95 -2.66
N GLN A 70 -18.90 1.56 -1.56
CA GLN A 70 -20.34 1.44 -1.48
C GLN A 70 -21.03 2.76 -1.84
N GLY A 71 -22.03 2.68 -2.72
CA GLY A 71 -22.83 3.85 -3.14
C GLY A 71 -22.12 4.79 -4.12
N LYS A 72 -20.87 4.51 -4.52
CA LYS A 72 -20.13 5.30 -5.51
C LYS A 72 -20.35 4.80 -6.94
N PRO A 73 -20.33 5.66 -7.97
CA PRO A 73 -20.39 5.25 -9.37
C PRO A 73 -19.15 4.43 -9.75
N LYS A 74 -19.36 3.19 -10.20
CA LYS A 74 -18.27 2.22 -10.46
C LYS A 74 -17.41 2.61 -11.65
N GLU A 75 -17.99 3.32 -12.62
CA GLU A 75 -17.31 3.89 -13.78
C GLU A 75 -16.27 4.97 -13.42
N LEU A 76 -16.33 5.50 -12.19
CA LEU A 76 -15.33 6.43 -11.66
C LEU A 76 -14.26 5.74 -10.84
N ILE A 77 -14.31 4.42 -10.68
CA ILE A 77 -13.44 3.63 -9.82
C ILE A 77 -12.61 2.67 -10.67
N GLU A 78 -11.31 2.85 -10.59
CA GLU A 78 -10.32 1.96 -11.19
C GLU A 78 -9.60 1.17 -10.09
N VAL A 79 -9.33 -0.10 -10.34
CA VAL A 79 -8.65 -0.98 -9.37
C VAL A 79 -7.38 -1.56 -9.99
N TYR A 80 -6.31 -1.56 -9.21
CA TYR A 80 -5.05 -2.21 -9.51
C TYR A 80 -4.83 -3.35 -8.51
N LEU A 81 -4.87 -4.59 -9.00
CA LEU A 81 -4.61 -5.77 -8.18
C LEU A 81 -3.15 -6.20 -8.35
N PHE A 82 -2.47 -6.50 -7.24
CA PHE A 82 -1.14 -7.10 -7.29
C PHE A 82 -0.97 -8.12 -6.16
N GLY A 83 -0.06 -9.07 -6.37
CA GLY A 83 0.26 -10.10 -5.41
C GLY A 83 1.48 -10.90 -5.82
N THR A 84 1.73 -12.00 -5.12
CA THR A 84 2.87 -12.88 -5.39
C THR A 84 2.58 -13.80 -6.57
N LYS A 85 3.63 -14.14 -7.33
CA LYS A 85 3.62 -15.12 -8.42
C LYS A 85 3.61 -16.54 -7.87
N THR A 86 2.57 -16.85 -7.11
CA THR A 86 2.26 -18.18 -6.57
C THR A 86 0.91 -18.61 -7.11
N ALA A 87 0.75 -19.87 -7.47
CA ALA A 87 -0.48 -20.36 -8.08
C ALA A 87 -1.70 -20.16 -7.18
N SER A 88 -1.53 -20.27 -5.86
CA SER A 88 -2.58 -19.97 -4.87
C SER A 88 -3.04 -18.51 -4.90
N ASN A 89 -2.09 -17.57 -4.99
CA ASN A 89 -2.40 -16.15 -5.01
C ASN A 89 -3.01 -15.75 -6.35
N GLU A 90 -2.45 -16.27 -7.44
CA GLU A 90 -2.93 -16.03 -8.79
C GLU A 90 -4.37 -16.51 -8.97
N LEU A 91 -4.71 -17.68 -8.41
CA LEU A 91 -6.09 -18.19 -8.38
C LEU A 91 -7.04 -17.23 -7.65
N CYS A 92 -6.63 -16.68 -6.50
CA CYS A 92 -7.41 -15.65 -5.80
C CYS A 92 -7.55 -14.37 -6.65
N ARG A 93 -6.44 -13.91 -7.23
CA ARG A 93 -6.37 -12.68 -8.03
C ARG A 93 -7.28 -12.75 -9.24
N VAL A 94 -7.23 -13.85 -9.99
CA VAL A 94 -8.09 -14.09 -11.16
C VAL A 94 -9.57 -14.16 -10.76
N ALA A 95 -9.89 -14.82 -9.65
CA ALA A 95 -11.27 -14.88 -9.17
C ALA A 95 -11.81 -13.49 -8.74
N ILE A 96 -11.00 -12.70 -8.03
CA ILE A 96 -11.34 -11.33 -7.63
C ILE A 96 -11.45 -10.42 -8.86
N GLU A 97 -10.51 -10.52 -9.80
CA GLU A 97 -10.54 -9.76 -11.05
C GLU A 97 -11.84 -10.01 -11.82
N LYS A 98 -12.23 -11.28 -11.98
CA LYS A 98 -13.46 -11.64 -12.67
C LYS A 98 -14.69 -11.12 -11.92
N PHE A 99 -14.75 -11.27 -10.60
CA PHE A 99 -15.82 -10.72 -9.77
C PHE A 99 -15.97 -9.20 -9.94
N LEU A 100 -14.85 -8.46 -9.92
CA LEU A 100 -14.88 -7.00 -10.05
C LEU A 100 -15.28 -6.55 -11.46
N LYS A 101 -14.80 -7.23 -12.50
CA LYS A 101 -15.21 -6.99 -13.89
C LYS A 101 -16.71 -7.25 -14.08
N ASP A 102 -17.21 -8.40 -13.60
CA ASP A 102 -18.63 -8.74 -13.62
C ASP A 102 -19.47 -7.70 -12.83
N SER A 103 -18.86 -7.08 -11.82
CA SER A 103 -19.49 -6.01 -11.02
C SER A 103 -19.45 -4.64 -11.68
N GLY A 104 -18.75 -4.45 -12.81
CA GLY A 104 -18.69 -3.18 -13.55
C GLY A 104 -17.53 -2.24 -13.19
N TYR A 105 -16.50 -2.73 -12.48
CA TYR A 105 -15.30 -1.95 -12.20
C TYR A 105 -14.28 -2.01 -13.34
N ALA A 106 -13.55 -0.92 -13.56
CA ALA A 106 -12.39 -0.93 -14.45
C ALA A 106 -11.17 -1.50 -13.72
N ILE A 107 -10.60 -2.58 -14.25
CA ILE A 107 -9.49 -3.29 -13.59
C ILE A 107 -8.23 -3.22 -14.44
N TYR A 108 -7.13 -2.82 -13.80
CA TYR A 108 -5.78 -2.99 -14.29
C TYR A 108 -5.16 -4.17 -13.55
N THR A 109 -4.51 -5.05 -14.31
CA THR A 109 -3.74 -6.16 -13.76
C THR A 109 -2.29 -6.14 -14.22
N PRO A 110 -1.44 -5.29 -13.60
CA PRO A 110 -0.02 -5.30 -13.89
C PRO A 110 0.82 -5.79 -12.70
N TYR A 111 1.94 -6.43 -13.05
CA TYR A 111 3.09 -6.76 -12.22
C TYR A 111 2.87 -7.84 -11.16
N GLU A 112 3.28 -9.06 -11.51
CA GLU A 112 3.45 -10.18 -10.58
C GLU A 112 4.75 -9.98 -9.78
N ILE A 113 4.68 -9.97 -8.46
CA ILE A 113 5.88 -9.97 -7.61
C ILE A 113 6.40 -11.40 -7.53
N SER A 114 7.72 -11.64 -7.56
CA SER A 114 8.24 -13.02 -7.42
C SER A 114 7.68 -13.74 -6.19
N GLY A 115 7.26 -15.00 -6.36
CA GLY A 115 6.86 -15.87 -5.27
C GLY A 115 8.09 -16.47 -4.60
N TYR A 116 8.71 -15.73 -3.66
CA TYR A 116 10.02 -16.05 -3.06
C TYR A 116 10.15 -17.45 -2.40
N PHE A 117 9.03 -18.14 -2.19
CA PHE A 117 8.99 -19.51 -1.68
C PHE A 117 9.56 -20.52 -2.69
N TRP A 118 9.54 -20.18 -3.98
CA TRP A 118 10.12 -21.01 -5.03
C TRP A 118 11.65 -20.94 -4.97
N GLU A 119 12.21 -19.74 -4.81
CA GLU A 119 13.65 -19.56 -4.71
C GLU A 119 14.22 -20.29 -3.48
N ALA A 120 13.57 -20.23 -2.32
CA ALA A 120 14.00 -20.93 -1.11
C ALA A 120 13.95 -22.46 -1.21
N LYS A 121 13.14 -23.01 -2.14
CA LYS A 121 13.01 -24.46 -2.36
C LYS A 121 14.06 -25.01 -3.32
N TYR A 122 14.52 -24.20 -4.27
CA TYR A 122 15.40 -24.64 -5.37
C TYR A 122 16.80 -24.02 -5.38
N TYR A 123 17.03 -22.97 -4.57
CA TYR A 123 18.32 -22.26 -4.48
C TYR A 123 18.79 -22.14 -3.03
N ASP A 124 20.03 -21.68 -2.86
CA ASP A 124 20.58 -21.37 -1.54
C ASP A 124 19.79 -20.26 -0.83
N THR A 125 19.74 -20.33 0.48
CA THR A 125 19.00 -19.39 1.33
C THR A 125 19.46 -17.94 1.14
N SER A 126 20.76 -17.71 0.96
CA SER A 126 21.32 -16.38 0.72
C SER A 126 20.75 -15.74 -0.56
N TYR A 127 20.68 -16.51 -1.64
CA TYR A 127 20.08 -16.07 -2.90
C TYR A 127 18.60 -15.73 -2.74
N ALA A 128 17.83 -16.58 -2.05
CA ALA A 128 16.41 -16.34 -1.81
C ALA A 128 16.18 -15.05 -0.99
N LEU A 129 17.03 -14.76 0.00
CA LEU A 129 16.98 -13.53 0.80
C LEU A 129 17.28 -12.28 -0.05
N ASP A 130 18.27 -12.33 -0.93
CA ASP A 130 18.61 -11.19 -1.78
C ASP A 130 17.54 -10.95 -2.84
N ARG A 131 16.97 -12.01 -3.43
CA ARG A 131 15.81 -11.90 -4.33
C ARG A 131 14.60 -11.31 -3.63
N PHE A 132 14.36 -11.68 -2.37
CA PHE A 132 13.30 -11.11 -1.55
C PHE A 132 13.47 -9.60 -1.35
N LYS A 133 14.66 -9.15 -0.94
CA LYS A 133 14.95 -7.71 -0.76
C LYS A 133 14.76 -6.94 -2.06
N LEU A 134 15.30 -7.47 -3.16
CA LEU A 134 15.17 -6.84 -4.48
C LEU A 134 13.71 -6.74 -4.89
N GLY A 135 12.92 -7.80 -4.77
CA GLY A 135 11.52 -7.76 -5.19
C GLY A 135 10.64 -6.85 -4.31
N ILE A 136 10.96 -6.66 -3.02
CA ILE A 136 10.33 -5.62 -2.20
C ILE A 136 10.70 -4.21 -2.71
N SER A 137 11.96 -3.97 -3.05
CA SER A 137 12.39 -2.69 -3.63
C SER A 137 11.69 -2.40 -4.95
N GLU A 138 11.64 -3.39 -5.85
CA GLU A 138 10.94 -3.29 -7.14
C GLU A 138 9.44 -3.03 -6.96
N LEU A 139 8.81 -3.67 -5.97
CA LEU A 139 7.41 -3.39 -5.61
C LEU A 139 7.24 -1.91 -5.20
N VAL A 140 8.07 -1.43 -4.28
CA VAL A 140 8.00 -0.05 -3.79
C VAL A 140 8.10 0.94 -4.96
N ASP A 141 9.11 0.80 -5.81
CA ASP A 141 9.31 1.68 -6.96
C ASP A 141 8.12 1.64 -7.92
N ARG A 142 7.59 0.45 -8.19
CA ARG A 142 6.43 0.26 -9.07
C ARG A 142 5.19 0.94 -8.52
N LEU A 143 4.88 0.75 -7.24
CA LEU A 143 3.72 1.35 -6.59
C LEU A 143 3.84 2.87 -6.52
N ILE A 144 5.03 3.42 -6.23
CA ILE A 144 5.28 4.87 -6.26
C ILE A 144 4.98 5.42 -7.65
N TYR A 145 5.53 4.78 -8.69
CA TYR A 145 5.33 5.20 -10.08
C TYR A 145 3.84 5.25 -10.44
N ILE A 146 3.09 4.19 -10.13
CA ILE A 146 1.65 4.10 -10.45
C ILE A 146 0.86 5.17 -9.69
N ALA A 147 1.08 5.30 -8.39
CA ALA A 147 0.39 6.28 -7.57
C ALA A 147 0.64 7.70 -8.08
N LYS A 148 1.91 8.07 -8.35
CA LYS A 148 2.25 9.39 -8.88
C LYS A 148 1.70 9.64 -10.28
N LYS A 149 1.67 8.62 -11.14
CA LYS A 149 1.03 8.71 -12.45
C LYS A 149 -0.47 9.01 -12.32
N LYS A 150 -1.18 8.26 -11.47
CA LYS A 150 -2.63 8.42 -11.27
C LYS A 150 -2.99 9.72 -10.57
N GLN A 151 -2.20 10.19 -9.61
CA GLN A 151 -2.34 11.52 -9.03
C GLN A 151 -2.22 12.62 -10.10
N LYS A 152 -1.26 12.53 -11.03
CA LYS A 152 -1.11 13.48 -12.16
C LYS A 152 -2.30 13.45 -13.13
N GLU A 153 -2.98 12.31 -13.24
CA GLU A 153 -4.22 12.13 -13.99
C GLU A 153 -5.47 12.60 -13.21
N ASN A 154 -5.29 13.28 -12.06
CA ASN A 154 -6.34 13.79 -11.15
C ASN A 154 -7.21 12.70 -10.50
N TYR A 155 -6.65 11.51 -10.25
CA TYR A 155 -7.30 10.48 -9.43
C TYR A 155 -7.00 10.71 -7.95
N LYS A 156 -8.00 10.46 -7.10
CA LYS A 156 -7.74 10.19 -5.68
C LYS A 156 -7.26 8.74 -5.54
N VAL A 157 -6.03 8.57 -5.08
CA VAL A 157 -5.38 7.26 -5.00
C VAL A 157 -5.53 6.70 -3.58
N PHE A 158 -5.88 5.41 -3.50
CA PHE A 158 -6.02 4.67 -2.26
C PHE A 158 -5.17 3.40 -2.28
N PHE A 159 -4.55 3.09 -1.16
CA PHE A 159 -3.86 1.83 -0.91
C PHE A 159 -4.64 0.97 0.07
N ASN A 160 -4.80 -0.30 -0.30
CA ASN A 160 -5.44 -1.32 0.50
C ASN A 160 -4.45 -2.46 0.77
N PRO A 161 -3.67 -2.38 1.86
CA PRO A 161 -2.69 -3.40 2.21
C PRO A 161 -3.32 -4.57 2.99
N THR A 162 -4.60 -4.91 2.76
CA THR A 162 -5.31 -5.92 3.56
C THR A 162 -4.86 -7.36 3.24
N GLY A 163 -4.43 -7.65 2.02
CA GLY A 163 -4.03 -8.99 1.60
C GLY A 163 -2.51 -9.17 1.45
N GLY A 164 -2.02 -10.40 1.59
CA GLY A 164 -0.65 -10.78 1.23
C GLY A 164 0.28 -11.02 2.42
N LEU A 165 1.59 -11.18 2.14
CA LEU A 165 2.61 -11.36 3.17
C LEU A 165 2.87 -10.05 3.93
N LYS A 166 3.23 -10.14 5.21
CA LYS A 166 3.51 -8.98 6.09
C LYS A 166 4.45 -7.95 5.46
N ALA A 167 5.49 -8.39 4.75
CA ALA A 167 6.43 -7.47 4.10
C ALA A 167 5.78 -6.68 2.95
N HIS A 168 4.90 -7.31 2.16
CA HIS A 168 4.15 -6.62 1.12
C HIS A 168 3.15 -5.63 1.73
N VAL A 169 2.45 -6.02 2.80
CA VAL A 169 1.55 -5.13 3.55
C VAL A 169 2.28 -3.88 4.03
N ILE A 170 3.44 -4.05 4.67
CA ILE A 170 4.29 -2.94 5.16
C ILE A 170 4.77 -2.06 4.00
N ALA A 171 5.32 -2.65 2.93
CA ALA A 171 5.80 -1.92 1.76
C ALA A 171 4.67 -1.10 1.11
N THR A 172 3.48 -1.68 1.00
CA THR A 172 2.30 -1.02 0.41
C THR A 172 1.83 0.17 1.26
N ALA A 173 1.75 -0.01 2.58
CA ALA A 173 1.41 1.08 3.49
C ALA A 173 2.47 2.19 3.45
N LEU A 174 3.76 1.83 3.44
CA LEU A 174 4.86 2.78 3.31
C LEU A 174 4.73 3.60 2.02
N VAL A 175 4.42 2.96 0.88
CA VAL A 175 4.23 3.66 -0.38
C VAL A 175 3.07 4.65 -0.31
N GLY A 176 1.94 4.27 0.31
CA GLY A 176 0.84 5.21 0.50
C GLY A 176 1.25 6.47 1.25
N ILE A 177 2.07 6.33 2.29
CA ILE A 177 2.56 7.45 3.10
C ILE A 177 3.52 8.34 2.30
N ILE A 178 4.55 7.78 1.68
CA ILE A 178 5.56 8.57 0.95
C ILE A 178 4.96 9.24 -0.29
N THR A 179 3.87 8.69 -0.83
CA THR A 179 3.18 9.26 -2.00
C THR A 179 2.04 10.20 -1.64
N ASP A 180 1.74 10.39 -0.35
CA ASP A 180 0.60 11.17 0.13
C ASP A 180 -0.74 10.65 -0.46
N CYS A 181 -0.95 9.35 -0.37
CA CYS A 181 -2.18 8.68 -0.75
C CYS A 181 -2.94 8.20 0.48
N GLU A 182 -4.26 8.04 0.34
CA GLU A 182 -5.06 7.46 1.41
C GLU A 182 -4.71 5.97 1.57
N ILE A 183 -4.63 5.50 2.80
CA ILE A 183 -4.44 4.07 3.08
C ILE A 183 -5.58 3.62 3.97
N TYR A 184 -6.26 2.54 3.60
CA TYR A 184 -7.32 1.98 4.40
C TYR A 184 -7.11 0.50 4.66
N TYR A 185 -7.48 0.04 5.86
CA TYR A 185 -7.39 -1.37 6.24
C TYR A 185 -8.56 -1.76 7.16
N MET A 186 -8.84 -3.06 7.28
CA MET A 186 -9.82 -3.58 8.24
C MET A 186 -9.16 -3.67 9.63
N ASN A 187 -9.71 -2.97 10.61
CA ASN A 187 -9.34 -3.21 12.00
C ASN A 187 -10.08 -4.45 12.53
N GLU A 188 -9.33 -5.45 13.00
CA GLU A 188 -9.91 -6.74 13.45
C GLU A 188 -10.71 -6.61 14.76
N GLU A 189 -10.36 -5.66 15.64
CA GLU A 189 -11.07 -5.46 16.91
C GLU A 189 -12.42 -4.76 16.68
N PHE A 190 -12.39 -3.65 15.95
CA PHE A 190 -13.58 -2.83 15.73
C PHE A 190 -14.45 -3.33 14.57
N HIS A 191 -13.95 -4.25 13.74
CA HIS A 191 -14.60 -4.73 12.52
C HIS A 191 -14.98 -3.61 11.54
N GLU A 192 -14.19 -2.53 11.57
CA GLU A 192 -14.41 -1.31 10.78
C GLU A 192 -13.22 -1.00 9.88
N VAL A 193 -13.52 -0.37 8.74
CA VAL A 193 -12.49 0.14 7.86
C VAL A 193 -11.97 1.46 8.43
N VAL A 194 -10.66 1.52 8.66
CA VAL A 194 -10.00 2.72 9.18
C VAL A 194 -9.00 3.24 8.16
N PHE A 195 -8.84 4.56 8.13
CA PHE A 195 -7.82 5.22 7.34
C PHE A 195 -6.58 5.45 8.21
N LEU A 196 -5.42 5.00 7.72
CA LEU A 196 -4.16 5.29 8.40
C LEU A 196 -3.81 6.77 8.24
N PRO A 197 -3.20 7.38 9.27
CA PRO A 197 -2.72 8.73 9.14
C PRO A 197 -1.64 8.78 8.04
N LYS A 198 -1.74 9.79 7.17
CA LYS A 198 -0.76 10.07 6.11
C LYS A 198 0.64 10.34 6.66
N LEU A 199 0.70 10.69 7.95
CA LEU A 199 1.92 10.93 8.70
C LEU A 199 1.85 10.11 10.00
N PHE A 200 2.65 9.05 10.11
CA PHE A 200 2.82 8.33 11.37
C PHE A 200 3.42 9.20 12.48
N TYR A 201 4.05 10.31 12.09
CA TYR A 201 4.54 11.32 13.00
C TYR A 201 3.70 12.58 12.91
N ILE A 202 3.11 12.96 14.04
CA ILE A 202 2.41 14.23 14.19
C ILE A 202 3.33 15.12 15.04
N PRO A 203 4.05 16.08 14.42
CA PRO A 203 4.84 17.08 15.14
C PRO A 203 4.03 17.79 16.23
N LYS A 204 4.65 18.02 17.39
CA LYS A 204 4.00 18.70 18.53
C LYS A 204 4.92 19.73 19.18
N GLY A 205 4.32 20.65 19.94
CA GLY A 205 5.04 21.65 20.71
C GLY A 205 6.02 22.46 19.84
N LYS A 206 7.29 22.46 20.23
CA LYS A 206 8.38 23.17 19.55
C LYS A 206 8.55 22.79 18.07
N GLU A 207 8.26 21.55 17.68
CA GLU A 207 8.36 21.14 16.28
C GLU A 207 7.32 21.84 15.41
N LEU A 208 6.11 22.00 15.94
CA LEU A 208 5.03 22.71 15.26
C LEU A 208 5.35 24.21 15.18
N GLU A 209 5.94 24.80 16.23
CA GLU A 209 6.43 26.18 16.21
C GLU A 209 7.49 26.38 15.13
N LEU A 210 8.46 25.48 15.05
CA LEU A 210 9.51 25.51 14.03
C LEU A 210 8.92 25.37 12.62
N LEU A 211 8.01 24.42 12.39
CA LEU A 211 7.36 24.24 11.08
C LEU A 211 6.55 25.48 10.68
N LYS A 212 5.87 26.16 11.62
CA LYS A 212 5.16 27.43 11.36
C LYS A 212 6.13 28.57 11.03
N LYS A 213 7.28 28.66 11.70
CA LYS A 213 8.33 29.64 11.35
C LYS A 213 8.84 29.38 9.93
N LEU A 214 9.15 28.13 9.60
CA LEU A 214 9.66 27.76 8.27
C LEU A 214 8.61 27.88 7.17
N SER A 215 7.31 27.65 7.44
CA SER A 215 6.26 27.79 6.43
C SER A 215 6.15 29.23 5.89
N SER A 216 6.44 30.23 6.72
CA SER A 216 6.41 31.65 6.34
C SER A 216 7.55 32.09 5.41
N LYS A 217 8.75 31.51 5.57
CA LYS A 217 9.96 31.88 4.81
C LYS A 217 10.36 30.87 3.74
N ARG A 218 9.84 29.64 3.83
CA ARG A 218 10.17 28.42 3.06
C ARG A 218 11.62 27.94 3.17
N VAL A 219 12.59 28.84 3.16
CA VAL A 219 14.03 28.56 3.26
C VAL A 219 14.68 29.59 4.19
N VAL A 220 15.57 29.13 5.08
CA VAL A 220 16.38 29.97 5.96
C VAL A 220 17.86 29.62 5.79
N ARG A 221 18.75 30.60 5.94
CA ARG A 221 20.19 30.47 5.67
C ARG A 221 21.04 31.19 6.73
N TYR A 222 22.30 30.78 6.85
CA TYR A 222 23.34 31.47 7.63
C TYR A 222 22.91 31.78 9.07
N GLU A 223 22.91 33.05 9.48
CA GLU A 223 22.59 33.48 10.85
C GLU A 223 21.21 33.00 11.32
N GLU A 224 20.20 33.04 10.45
CA GLU A 224 18.86 32.55 10.81
C GLU A 224 18.85 31.05 11.05
N TYR A 225 19.65 30.29 10.29
CA TYR A 225 19.84 28.87 10.54
C TYR A 225 20.48 28.64 11.90
N GLU A 226 21.55 29.37 12.24
CA GLU A 226 22.26 29.17 13.51
C GLU A 226 21.40 29.51 14.73
N ILE A 227 20.51 30.50 14.61
CA ILE A 227 19.53 30.83 15.64
C ILE A 227 18.57 29.66 15.83
N LEU A 228 18.00 29.15 14.74
CA LEU A 228 17.05 28.04 14.81
C LEU A 228 17.71 26.74 15.28
N GLU A 229 18.95 26.47 14.87
CA GLU A 229 19.72 25.30 15.30
C GLU A 229 20.00 25.34 16.81
N LYS A 230 20.29 26.51 17.38
CA LYS A 230 20.46 26.66 18.84
C LYS A 230 19.16 26.47 19.61
N GLU A 231 18.04 26.89 19.06
CA GLU A 231 16.74 26.88 19.74
C GLU A 231 15.98 25.55 19.59
N TYR A 232 16.19 24.86 18.46
CA TYR A 232 15.40 23.73 17.98
C TYR A 232 16.24 22.54 17.47
N SER A 233 17.44 22.30 17.99
CA SER A 233 18.35 21.25 17.48
C SER A 233 17.69 19.87 17.41
N GLU A 234 17.06 19.43 18.50
CA GLU A 234 16.40 18.11 18.56
C GLU A 234 15.17 18.02 17.66
N GLU A 235 14.43 19.12 17.50
CA GLU A 235 13.28 19.21 16.60
C GLU A 235 13.72 19.20 15.15
N ILE A 236 14.84 19.86 14.80
CA ILE A 236 15.42 19.83 13.47
C ILE A 236 15.80 18.39 13.09
N GLU A 237 16.50 17.68 13.97
CA GLU A 237 16.86 16.27 13.74
C GLU A 237 15.62 15.40 13.55
N ARG A 238 14.61 15.51 14.43
CA ARG A 238 13.37 14.73 14.33
C ARG A 238 12.60 15.04 13.04
N LEU A 239 12.37 16.31 12.74
CA LEU A 239 11.64 16.73 11.55
C LEU A 239 12.37 16.37 10.25
N GLU A 240 13.70 16.37 10.26
CA GLU A 240 14.53 15.89 9.16
C GLU A 240 14.36 14.38 8.96
N ILE A 241 14.39 13.57 10.04
CA ILE A 241 14.15 12.12 9.98
C ILE A 241 12.80 11.81 9.31
N TYR A 242 11.77 12.58 9.62
CA TYR A 242 10.44 12.42 9.02
C TYR A 242 10.27 13.11 7.66
N GLY A 243 11.32 13.77 7.15
CA GLY A 243 11.34 14.44 5.85
C GLY A 243 10.40 15.64 5.77
N LEU A 244 10.03 16.23 6.90
CA LEU A 244 9.18 17.44 6.97
C LEU A 244 9.99 18.70 6.71
N ILE A 245 11.29 18.65 6.98
CA ILE A 245 12.28 19.67 6.63
C ILE A 245 13.48 19.00 5.96
N GLY A 246 14.30 19.77 5.26
CA GLY A 246 15.61 19.34 4.78
C GLY A 246 16.68 20.34 5.17
N ARG A 247 17.93 19.88 5.31
CA ARG A 247 19.10 20.74 5.52
C ARG A 247 20.22 20.42 4.55
N LEU A 248 21.06 21.41 4.29
CA LEU A 248 22.36 21.21 3.65
C LEU A 248 23.44 21.17 4.74
N PRO A 249 24.40 20.22 4.67
CA PRO A 249 25.51 20.15 5.62
C PRO A 249 26.38 21.41 5.58
N ASP A 250 27.17 21.59 6.64
CA ASP A 250 28.05 22.75 6.85
C ASP A 250 28.95 23.10 5.67
N GLU A 251 29.36 22.09 4.89
CA GLU A 251 30.22 22.23 3.72
C GLU A 251 29.55 22.96 2.53
N PHE A 252 28.21 23.06 2.51
CA PHE A 252 27.42 23.49 1.34
C PHE A 252 26.45 24.64 1.64
N GLN A 253 26.86 25.59 2.48
CA GLN A 253 26.04 26.71 3.00
C GLN A 253 24.89 26.22 3.89
N LYS A 254 25.03 26.41 5.20
CA LYS A 254 24.01 26.14 6.22
C LYS A 254 22.63 26.66 5.79
N THR A 255 21.79 25.73 5.35
CA THR A 255 20.46 26.01 4.81
C THR A 255 19.49 25.01 5.40
N LEU A 256 18.33 25.50 5.83
CA LEU A 256 17.21 24.69 6.29
C LEU A 256 15.97 25.12 5.52
N TRP A 257 15.15 24.16 5.09
CA TRP A 257 13.91 24.46 4.38
C TRP A 257 12.80 23.50 4.79
N ILE A 258 11.55 23.96 4.69
CA ILE A 258 10.38 23.10 4.84
C ILE A 258 10.12 22.36 3.52
N THR A 259 9.90 21.05 3.58
CA THR A 259 9.57 20.27 2.39
C THR A 259 8.10 20.43 2.02
N ASN A 260 7.70 19.93 0.84
CA ASN A 260 6.28 19.86 0.47
C ASN A 260 5.46 19.04 1.48
N LYS A 261 6.07 18.01 2.09
CA LYS A 261 5.45 17.19 3.13
C LYS A 261 5.24 17.98 4.42
N GLY A 262 6.22 18.79 4.83
CA GLY A 262 6.08 19.71 5.97
C GLY A 262 5.01 20.77 5.74
N LEU A 263 4.94 21.34 4.53
CA LEU A 263 3.89 22.31 4.17
C LEU A 263 2.50 21.69 4.22
N LEU A 264 2.33 20.50 3.64
CA LEU A 264 1.06 19.77 3.67
C LEU A 264 0.59 19.53 5.12
N PHE A 265 1.50 19.11 6.00
CA PHE A 265 1.19 18.93 7.42
C PHE A 265 0.64 20.22 8.05
N ILE A 266 1.29 21.37 7.83
CA ILE A 266 0.81 22.65 8.36
C ILE A 266 -0.57 23.02 7.81
N HIS A 267 -0.84 22.74 6.54
CA HIS A 267 -2.14 22.97 5.92
C HIS A 267 -3.25 22.10 6.51
N GLU A 268 -2.97 20.83 6.85
CA GLU A 268 -3.97 19.94 7.49
C GLU A 268 -4.25 20.28 8.95
N GLN A 269 -3.43 21.11 9.61
CA GLN A 269 -3.60 21.56 11.01
C GLN A 269 -4.30 22.93 11.14
N SER A 270 -4.62 23.59 10.02
CA SER A 270 -5.24 24.93 9.97
C SER A 270 -6.75 24.83 9.71
#